data_AF-A0A7V4MT01-F1
#
_entry.id   AF-A0A7V4MT01-F1
#
_cell.length_a   1.000
_cell.length_b   1.000
_cell.length_c   1.000
_cell.angle_alpha   90.00
_cell.angle_beta   90.00
_cell.angle_gamma   90.00
#
_symmetry.space_group_name_H-M   'P 1'
#
loop_
_entity.id
_entity.type
_entity.pdbx_description
1 polymer ?
#
loop_
_entity_poly.entity_id
_entity_poly.type
_entity_poly.pdbx_seq_one_letter_code
_entity_poly.pdbx_strand_id
1 'polypeptide(L)' 'MKTPLQLQEEAKKLLESLLPRKDSLTPKERTTIPPQEMPQQDPVTRRTNMNEVALGYSEEQARVEA' A
#
# COMPACT_ATOMS: atom_id res chain seq x y z
N MET A 1 4.81 -0.30 -13.60
CA MET A 1 4.43 -0.57 -12.20
C MET A 1 5.35 0.22 -11.30
N LYS A 2 4.83 0.72 -10.18
CA LYS A 2 5.66 1.35 -9.15
C LYS A 2 6.52 0.28 -8.48
N THR A 3 7.69 0.67 -7.98
CA THR A 3 8.52 -0.25 -7.20
C THR A 3 7.92 -0.43 -5.80
N PRO A 4 8.23 -1.53 -5.09
CA PRO A 4 7.77 -1.72 -3.70
C PRO A 4 8.12 -0.53 -2.79
N LEU A 5 9.31 0.05 -2.97
CA LEU A 5 9.74 1.23 -2.20
C LEU A 5 8.90 2.47 -2.52
N GLN A 6 8.53 2.68 -3.79
CA GLN A 6 7.66 3.80 -4.15
C GLN A 6 6.27 3.66 -3.53
N LEU A 7 5.72 2.44 -3.54
CA LEU A 7 4.43 2.15 -2.91
C LEU A 7 4.46 2.36 -1.40
N GLN A 8 5.53 1.94 -0.74
CA GLN A 8 5.74 2.16 0.69
C GLN A 8 5.80 3.67 1.02
N GLU A 9 6.59 4.44 0.27
CA GLU A 9 6.72 5.89 0.50
C GLU A 9 5.40 6.64 0.25
N GLU A 10 4.60 6.23 -0.73
CA GLU A 10 3.27 6.79 -0.96
C GLU A 10 2.31 6.44 0.19
N ALA A 11 2.29 5.19 0.62
CA ALA A 11 1.47 4.74 1.75
C ALA A 11 1.84 5.45 3.05
N LYS A 12 3.13 5.67 3.29
CA LYS A 12 3.63 6.41 4.44
C LYS A 12 3.12 7.85 4.45
N LYS A 13 3.23 8.56 3.31
CA LYS A 13 2.71 9.94 3.19
C LYS A 13 1.20 10.02 3.40
N LEU A 14 0.46 9.05 2.84
CA LEU A 14 -0.98 8.96 3.02
C LEU A 14 -1.32 8.70 4.49
N LEU A 15 -0.66 7.73 5.13
CA LEU A 15 -0.84 7.43 6.54
C LEU A 15 -0.55 8.66 7.42
N GLU A 16 0.55 9.36 7.19
CA GLU A 16 0.90 10.60 7.90
C GLU A 16 -0.19 11.68 7.76
N SER A 17 -0.85 11.79 6.60
CA SER A 17 -1.97 12.71 6.41
C SER A 17 -3.25 12.28 7.14
N LEU A 18 -3.42 10.97 7.39
CA LEU A 18 -4.60 10.39 8.03
C LEU A 18 -4.47 10.28 9.55
N LEU A 19 -3.26 10.09 10.08
CA LEU A 19 -2.99 9.93 11.51
C LEU A 19 -3.61 11.04 12.39
N PRO A 20 -3.54 12.34 12.04
CA PRO A 20 -4.16 13.40 12.85
C PRO A 20 -5.68 13.33 12.88
N ARG A 21 -6.30 12.65 11.91
CA ARG A 21 -7.76 12.58 11.71
C ARG A 21 -8.36 11.22 12.05
N LYS A 22 -7.55 10.26 12.52
CA LYS A 22 -7.94 8.85 12.68
C LYS A 22 -9.29 8.67 13.38
N ASP A 23 -9.48 9.32 14.54
CA ASP A 23 -10.70 9.18 15.34
C ASP A 23 -11.87 10.05 14.85
N SER A 24 -11.62 10.92 13.86
CA SER A 24 -12.58 11.88 13.32
C SER A 24 -13.05 11.56 11.89
N LEU A 25 -12.50 10.52 11.26
CA LEU A 25 -12.88 10.11 9.91
C LEU A 25 -14.30 9.55 9.90
N THR A 26 -15.18 10.24 9.16
CA THR A 26 -16.54 9.73 8.93
C THR A 26 -16.50 8.51 8.01
N PRO A 27 -17.52 7.62 8.04
CA PRO A 27 -17.59 6.48 7.14
C PRO A 27 -17.45 6.86 5.66
N LYS A 28 -18.01 8.02 5.26
CA LYS A 28 -17.91 8.54 3.89
C LYS A 28 -16.47 8.91 3.51
N GLU A 29 -15.71 9.50 4.43
CA GLU A 29 -14.31 9.85 4.17
C GLU A 29 -13.43 8.61 4.09
N ARG A 30 -13.70 7.59 4.93
CA ARG A 30 -13.00 6.30 4.83
C ARG A 30 -13.16 5.67 3.45
N THR A 31 -14.36 5.70 2.87
CA THR A 31 -14.59 5.17 1.51
C THR A 31 -13.89 5.94 0.40
N THR A 32 -13.40 7.15 0.67
CA THR A 32 -12.65 7.94 -0.32
C THR A 32 -11.15 7.66 -0.31
N ILE A 33 -10.65 6.94 0.70
CA ILE A 33 -9.25 6.52 0.77
C ILE A 33 -9.01 5.51 -0.36
N PRO A 34 -8.03 5.73 -1.25
CA PRO A 34 -7.77 4.82 -2.34
C PRO A 34 -7.19 3.49 -1.83
N PRO A 35 -7.58 2.34 -2.42
CA PRO A 35 -7.03 1.04 -2.05
C PRO A 35 -5.52 0.99 -2.32
N GLN A 36 -4.79 0.29 -1.45
CA GLN A 36 -3.34 0.16 -1.58
C GLN A 36 -2.95 -0.81 -2.69
N GLU A 37 -2.04 -0.41 -3.58
CA GLU A 37 -1.51 -1.29 -4.62
C GLU A 37 -0.61 -2.36 -3.99
N MET A 38 -0.86 -3.64 -4.29
CA MET A 38 -0.06 -4.76 -3.79
C MET A 38 1.34 -4.76 -4.43
N PRO A 39 2.42 -4.65 -3.63
CA PRO A 39 3.78 -4.81 -4.14
C PRO A 39 3.96 -6.18 -4.79
N GLN A 40 4.62 -6.22 -5.94
CA GLN A 40 4.84 -7.46 -6.69
C GLN A 40 6.25 -7.55 -7.28
N GLN A 41 6.70 -8.76 -7.57
CA GLN A 41 7.95 -9.00 -8.28
C GLN A 41 7.96 -8.35 -9.66
N ASP A 42 9.15 -7.92 -10.09
CA ASP A 42 9.37 -7.46 -11.46
C ASP A 42 9.01 -8.56 -12.49
N PRO A 43 8.28 -8.22 -13.57
CA PRO A 43 7.89 -9.19 -14.61
C PRO A 43 9.06 -9.96 -15.25
N VAL A 44 10.21 -9.32 -15.43
CA VAL A 44 11.41 -9.93 -16.03
C VAL A 44 12.06 -10.90 -15.06
N THR A 45 11.98 -10.63 -13.76
CA THR A 45 12.50 -11.51 -12.70
C THR A 45 11.57 -12.69 -12.44
N ARG A 46 10.25 -12.46 -12.29
CA ARG A 46 9.29 -13.52 -11.92
C ARG A 46 9.09 -14.58 -13.00
N ARG A 47 9.45 -14.30 -14.26
CA ARG A 47 9.37 -15.29 -15.36
C ARG A 47 10.43 -16.39 -15.25
N THR A 48 11.48 -16.18 -14.45
CA THR A 48 12.62 -17.12 -14.35
C THR A 48 12.69 -17.84 -13.00
N ASN A 49 11.67 -17.70 -12.13
CA ASN A 49 11.64 -18.32 -10.82
C ASN A 49 10.21 -18.73 -10.42
N MET A 50 10.07 -19.53 -9.35
CA MET A 50 8.79 -20.01 -8.82
C MET A 50 8.46 -19.39 -7.44
N ASN A 51 9.12 -18.28 -7.09
CA ASN A 51 8.88 -17.60 -5.82
C ASN A 51 7.57 -16.79 -5.89
N GLU A 52 7.06 -16.40 -4.72
CA GLU A 52 5.82 -15.66 -4.60
C GLU A 52 5.88 -14.30 -5.33
N VAL A 53 4.91 -14.06 -6.22
CA VAL A 53 4.86 -12.82 -7.00
C VAL A 53 4.35 -11.65 -6.16
N ALA A 54 3.33 -11.87 -5.32
CA ALA A 54 2.83 -10.86 -4.40
C ALA A 54 3.78 -10.76 -3.20
N LEU A 55 4.41 -9.60 -3.02
CA LEU A 55 5.43 -9.43 -1.98
C LEU A 55 4.83 -9.06 -0.61
N GLY A 56 3.50 -8.91 -0.54
CA GLY A 56 2.79 -8.44 0.65
C GLY A 56 2.87 -6.93 0.83
N TYR A 57 2.01 -6.41 1.71
CA TYR A 57 1.99 -5.00 2.07
C TYR A 57 3.10 -4.63 3.06
N SER A 58 3.61 -3.41 2.95
CA SER A 58 4.35 -2.79 4.05
C SER A 58 3.45 -2.53 5.25
N GLU A 59 4.04 -2.22 6.41
CA GLU A 59 3.27 -1.86 7.61
C GLU A 59 2.38 -0.64 7.36
N GLU A 60 2.88 0.36 6.64
CA GLU A 60 2.13 1.57 6.32
C GLU A 60 0.96 1.26 5.38
N GLN A 61 1.18 0.44 4.34
CA GLN A 61 0.13 -0.01 3.44
C GLN A 61 -0.96 -0.79 4.19
N ALA A 62 -0.57 -1.73 5.04
CA ALA A 62 -1.52 -2.51 5.82
C ALA A 62 -2.36 -1.65 6.78
N ARG A 63 -1.78 -0.61 7.37
CA ARG A 63 -2.50 0.33 8.25
C ARG A 63 -3.48 1.22 7.49
N VAL A 64 -3.18 1.59 6.25
CA VAL A 64 -4.07 2.41 5.40
C VAL A 64 -5.22 1.56 4.85
N GLU A 65 -4.97 0.28 4.57
CA GLU A 65 -5.98 -0.64 4.02
C GLU A 65 -7.01 -1.13 5.07
N ALA A 66 -6.70 -1.08 6.37
CA ALA A 66 -7.56 -1.55 7.47
C ALA A 66 -8.64 -0.54 7.94
#